data_AF-A0A831S7A9-F1
#
_entry.id   AF-A0A831S7A9-F1
#
_cell.length_a   1.000
_cell.length_b   1.000
_cell.length_c   1.000
_cell.angle_alpha   90.00
_cell.angle_beta   90.00
_cell.angle_gamma   90.00
#
_symmetry.space_group_name_H-M   'P 1'
#
loop_
_entity.id
_entity.type
_entity.pdbx_description
1 polymer ?
#
loop_
_entity_poly.entity_id
_entity_poly.type
_entity_poly.pdbx_seq_one_letter_code
_entity_poly.pdbx_strand_id
1 'polypeptide(L)'
;MATPEKTPDTEKQKGFDVEDLGGELFTLFKEHVSKDDKASGCGGTRVPIPLAEKQKLKEESQARLDELIDKAADALIKTEGNKKVIDVIDLVFHNSIFRHPGKDWLIEVYQKLAVRVAEKASGKEPQELPTQRGKIQKVLDKKEESRELTPEQQEAFLSTLETRFSQKPDHYERSRGIKFDEVKTALEANPALMYSLAKMEETGGEPDIIAVEGDLFIFADYSAESPSGRRHLTYDEAAEMAKEFGVDMMTENVYRKIQETGKFDRDTWSLLATPADVRETGSALDGNRDGDGVNVNRYGGTRVSYGNRGWRGVLRVPKAA
;
A
#
# COMPACT_ATOMS: atom_id res chain seq x y z
N MET A 1 66.12 -33.71 12.27
CA MET A 1 65.86 -32.58 11.38
C MET A 1 64.37 -32.61 11.08
N ALA A 2 63.63 -31.71 11.72
CA ALA A 2 62.18 -31.68 11.68
C ALA A 2 61.68 -31.22 10.30
N THR A 3 60.74 -31.98 9.74
CA THR A 3 59.95 -31.61 8.56
C THR A 3 59.06 -30.41 8.88
N PRO A 4 58.97 -29.38 8.01
CA PRO A 4 58.13 -28.23 8.28
C PRO A 4 56.65 -28.61 8.17
N GLU A 5 55.90 -28.36 9.23
CA GLU A 5 54.43 -28.41 9.27
C GLU A 5 53.86 -27.47 8.21
N LYS A 6 52.95 -27.98 7.38
CA LYS A 6 52.05 -27.15 6.58
C LYS A 6 51.08 -26.47 7.53
N THR A 7 51.17 -25.15 7.64
CA THR A 7 50.08 -24.31 8.17
C THR A 7 48.83 -24.52 7.32
N PRO A 8 47.64 -24.70 7.92
CA PRO A 8 46.39 -24.73 7.19
C PRO A 8 46.11 -23.34 6.63
N ASP A 9 45.64 -23.29 5.38
CA ASP A 9 45.14 -22.08 4.73
C ASP A 9 44.21 -21.32 5.67
N THR A 10 44.55 -20.06 5.93
CA THR A 10 43.59 -19.10 6.49
C THR A 10 42.49 -18.90 5.46
N GLU A 11 41.41 -19.65 5.60
CA GLU A 11 40.11 -19.29 5.04
C GLU A 11 39.84 -17.84 5.44
N LYS A 12 39.94 -16.93 4.47
CA LYS A 12 39.41 -15.59 4.61
C LYS A 12 37.93 -15.76 4.94
N GLN A 13 37.55 -15.49 6.19
CA GLN A 13 36.15 -15.33 6.55
C GLN A 13 35.53 -14.35 5.55
N LYS A 14 34.68 -14.87 4.66
CA LYS A 14 33.83 -14.07 3.80
C LYS A 14 33.04 -13.16 4.74
N GLY A 15 33.28 -11.86 4.66
CA GLY A 15 32.48 -10.89 5.41
C GLY A 15 31.00 -11.10 5.11
N PHE A 16 30.16 -11.01 6.14
CA PHE A 16 28.72 -11.07 5.99
C PHE A 16 28.29 -9.99 4.99
N ASP A 17 27.77 -10.41 3.83
CA ASP A 17 27.34 -9.50 2.78
C ASP A 17 25.88 -9.12 3.01
N VAL A 18 25.68 -7.86 3.36
CA VAL A 18 24.37 -7.29 3.67
C VAL A 18 23.43 -7.34 2.45
N GLU A 19 23.98 -7.42 1.24
CA GLU A 19 23.20 -7.55 -0.01
C GLU A 19 22.53 -8.95 -0.14
N ASP A 20 23.02 -9.98 0.57
CA ASP A 20 22.48 -11.36 0.52
C ASP A 20 21.53 -11.68 1.70
N LEU A 21 21.40 -10.77 2.67
CA LEU A 21 20.53 -10.92 3.85
C LEU A 21 19.07 -11.21 3.45
N GLY A 22 18.59 -10.58 2.37
CA GLY A 22 17.24 -10.82 1.86
C GLY A 22 17.03 -12.26 1.38
N GLY A 23 18.05 -12.87 0.75
CA GLY A 23 18.01 -14.26 0.28
C GLY A 23 18.05 -15.27 1.42
N GLU A 24 18.87 -15.01 2.44
CA GLU A 24 18.98 -15.86 3.64
C GLU A 24 17.70 -15.81 4.49
N LEU A 25 17.14 -14.61 4.72
CA LEU A 25 15.86 -14.43 5.41
C LEU A 25 14.70 -15.06 4.63
N PHE A 26 14.70 -14.98 3.29
CA PHE A 26 13.69 -15.63 2.47
C PHE A 26 13.79 -17.17 2.48
N THR A 27 15.00 -17.70 2.61
CA THR A 27 15.23 -19.14 2.76
C THR A 27 14.72 -19.64 4.11
N LEU A 28 15.06 -18.95 5.20
CA LEU A 28 14.48 -19.21 6.53
C LEU A 28 12.96 -19.06 6.55
N PHE A 29 12.44 -18.04 5.87
CA PHE A 29 11.01 -17.83 5.73
C PHE A 29 10.34 -19.01 5.03
N LYS A 30 10.94 -19.55 3.96
CA LYS A 30 10.44 -20.76 3.31
C LYS A 30 10.53 -21.97 4.23
N GLU A 31 11.60 -22.14 5.00
CA GLU A 31 11.73 -23.21 5.98
C GLU A 31 10.65 -23.10 7.09
N HIS A 32 10.32 -21.87 7.50
CA HIS A 32 9.30 -21.55 8.51
C HIS A 32 7.87 -21.69 7.98
N VAL A 33 7.56 -21.15 6.79
CA VAL A 33 6.22 -21.07 6.19
C VAL A 33 5.86 -22.28 5.33
N SER A 34 6.82 -23.01 4.75
CA SER A 34 6.54 -24.21 3.93
C SER A 34 5.94 -25.36 4.74
N LYS A 35 5.92 -25.29 6.06
CA LYS A 35 5.51 -26.43 6.91
C LYS A 35 4.38 -26.12 7.90
N ASP A 36 3.96 -24.86 7.96
CA ASP A 36 2.66 -24.46 8.52
C ASP A 36 1.72 -24.19 7.32
N ASP A 37 1.13 -25.28 6.82
CA ASP A 37 0.02 -25.38 5.85
C ASP A 37 0.03 -24.51 4.57
N LYS A 38 0.50 -25.10 3.45
CA LYS A 38 -0.01 -24.77 2.11
C LYS A 38 -0.84 -25.92 1.50
N ALA A 39 -2.15 -25.66 1.43
CA ALA A 39 -3.05 -26.23 0.44
C ALA A 39 -2.68 -25.73 -0.98
N SER A 40 -2.93 -26.57 -1.98
CA SER A 40 -2.72 -26.40 -3.44
C SER A 40 -1.26 -26.37 -3.93
N GLY A 41 -0.77 -27.22 -4.84
CA GLY A 41 -1.30 -28.38 -5.56
C GLY A 41 -0.12 -29.11 -6.28
N CYS A 42 -0.42 -30.28 -6.86
CA CYS A 42 0.44 -31.23 -7.60
C CYS A 42 1.19 -32.32 -6.81
N GLY A 43 0.56 -33.51 -6.80
CA GLY A 43 1.19 -34.80 -7.10
C GLY A 43 2.34 -35.30 -6.21
N GLY A 44 2.05 -35.63 -4.95
CA GLY A 44 2.96 -36.44 -4.13
C GLY A 44 2.27 -36.88 -2.83
N THR A 45 2.28 -38.19 -2.54
CA THR A 45 1.81 -38.75 -1.27
C THR A 45 2.62 -38.17 -0.11
N ARG A 46 1.99 -37.35 0.73
CA ARG A 46 2.64 -36.69 1.89
C ARG A 46 2.66 -37.63 3.10
N VAL A 47 3.82 -37.80 3.70
CA VAL A 47 3.97 -38.41 5.04
C VAL A 47 3.89 -37.28 6.08
N PRO A 48 2.99 -37.35 7.08
CA PRO A 48 2.95 -36.37 8.16
C PRO A 48 4.23 -36.41 9.00
N ILE A 49 4.89 -35.27 9.19
CA ILE A 49 6.06 -35.16 10.08
C ILE A 49 5.58 -35.21 11.55
N PRO A 50 6.17 -36.08 12.41
CA PRO A 50 5.85 -36.16 13.83
C PRO A 50 6.00 -34.83 14.58
N LEU A 51 5.15 -34.59 15.58
CA LEU A 51 5.09 -33.33 16.35
C LEU A 51 6.42 -32.98 17.05
N ALA A 52 7.14 -33.98 17.56
CA ALA A 52 8.44 -33.79 18.21
C ALA A 52 9.51 -33.29 17.22
N GLU A 53 9.45 -33.76 15.96
CA GLU A 53 10.35 -33.33 14.90
C GLU A 53 9.98 -31.92 14.42
N LYS A 54 8.69 -31.56 14.40
CA LYS A 54 8.24 -30.16 14.18
C LYS A 54 8.75 -29.20 15.25
N GLN A 55 8.71 -29.60 16.53
CA GLN A 55 9.16 -28.77 17.65
C GLN A 55 10.67 -28.51 17.60
N LYS A 56 11.45 -29.57 17.41
CA LYS A 56 12.92 -29.50 17.28
C LYS A 56 13.34 -28.61 16.10
N LEU A 57 12.64 -28.73 14.97
CA LEU A 57 12.90 -27.90 13.78
C LEU A 57 12.52 -26.42 14.00
N LYS A 58 11.48 -26.11 14.79
CA LYS A 58 11.13 -24.74 15.16
C LYS A 58 12.22 -24.11 16.03
N GLU A 59 12.77 -24.86 16.98
CA GLU A 59 13.87 -24.41 17.84
C GLU A 59 15.17 -24.20 17.04
N GLU A 60 15.53 -25.12 16.14
CA GLU A 60 16.69 -25.00 15.25
C GLU A 60 16.55 -23.80 14.28
N SER A 61 15.35 -23.56 13.75
CA SER A 61 15.06 -22.42 12.88
C SER A 61 15.13 -21.09 13.63
N GLN A 62 14.70 -21.07 14.90
CA GLN A 62 14.75 -19.87 15.74
C GLN A 62 16.19 -19.52 16.12
N ALA A 63 17.02 -20.51 16.48
CA ALA A 63 18.43 -20.29 16.77
C ALA A 63 19.19 -19.74 15.55
N ARG A 64 18.90 -20.27 14.36
CA ARG A 64 19.49 -19.80 13.09
C ARG A 64 19.03 -18.38 12.75
N LEU A 65 17.76 -18.06 13.04
CA LEU A 65 17.23 -16.71 12.88
C LEU A 65 17.94 -15.71 13.81
N ASP A 66 18.13 -16.06 15.07
CA ASP A 66 18.80 -15.18 16.04
C ASP A 66 20.29 -14.97 15.67
N GLU A 67 20.97 -15.99 15.15
CA GLU A 67 22.34 -15.88 14.63
C GLU A 67 22.43 -14.93 13.42
N LEU A 68 21.47 -14.99 12.50
CA LEU A 68 21.43 -14.07 11.36
C LEU A 68 21.13 -12.63 11.78
N ILE A 69 20.21 -12.46 12.73
CA ILE A 69 19.90 -11.15 13.31
C ILE A 69 21.16 -10.54 13.94
N ASP A 70 21.97 -11.34 14.62
CA ASP A 70 23.22 -10.88 15.23
C ASP A 70 24.25 -10.43 14.22
N LYS A 71 24.44 -11.22 13.15
CA LYS A 71 25.37 -10.89 12.06
C LYS A 71 24.92 -9.64 11.31
N ALA A 72 23.63 -9.52 11.05
CA ALA A 72 23.05 -8.33 10.43
C ALA A 72 23.22 -7.10 11.32
N ALA A 73 23.01 -7.23 12.63
CA ALA A 73 23.20 -6.14 13.58
C ALA A 73 24.67 -5.69 13.67
N ASP A 74 25.63 -6.64 13.69
CA ASP A 74 27.06 -6.32 13.70
C ASP A 74 27.50 -5.63 12.40
N ALA A 75 27.02 -6.09 11.25
CA ALA A 75 27.29 -5.47 9.97
C ALA A 75 26.72 -4.04 9.92
N LEU A 76 25.50 -3.84 10.41
CA LEU A 76 24.83 -2.54 10.50
C LEU A 76 25.59 -1.53 11.36
N ILE A 77 26.12 -1.96 12.50
CA ILE A 77 26.87 -1.10 13.42
C ILE A 77 28.25 -0.76 12.87
N LYS A 78 28.89 -1.70 12.16
CA LYS A 78 30.23 -1.52 11.58
C LYS A 78 30.25 -0.56 10.38
N THR A 79 29.14 -0.42 9.67
CA THR A 79 28.97 0.57 8.59
C THR A 79 28.14 1.75 9.10
N GLU A 80 28.80 2.81 9.58
CA GLU A 80 28.13 4.08 9.91
C GLU A 80 27.24 4.53 8.73
N GLY A 81 25.91 4.42 8.90
CA GLY A 81 24.94 5.08 8.03
C GLY A 81 24.52 4.34 6.77
N ASN A 82 24.47 3.01 6.75
CA ASN A 82 23.92 2.31 5.58
C ASN A 82 22.38 2.36 5.55
N LYS A 83 21.84 3.51 5.11
CA LYS A 83 20.44 3.66 4.65
C LYS A 83 20.01 2.48 3.78
N LYS A 84 20.95 1.86 3.04
CA LYS A 84 20.72 0.70 2.19
C LYS A 84 20.11 -0.52 2.88
N VAL A 85 20.27 -0.76 4.18
CA VAL A 85 19.65 -1.96 4.80
C VAL A 85 18.19 -1.73 5.10
N ILE A 86 17.86 -0.54 5.61
CA ILE A 86 16.47 -0.09 5.72
C ILE A 86 15.88 0.00 4.31
N ASP A 87 16.64 0.47 3.31
CA ASP A 87 16.18 0.54 1.93
C ASP A 87 16.04 -0.86 1.29
N VAL A 88 16.90 -1.84 1.58
CA VAL A 88 16.79 -3.23 1.07
C VAL A 88 15.65 -3.97 1.75
N ILE A 89 15.46 -3.74 3.04
CA ILE A 89 14.28 -4.15 3.80
C ILE A 89 13.05 -3.52 3.13
N ASP A 90 12.98 -2.20 3.01
CA ASP A 90 11.87 -1.49 2.38
C ASP A 90 11.63 -1.91 0.92
N LEU A 91 12.69 -2.22 0.15
CA LEU A 91 12.61 -2.71 -1.23
C LEU A 91 12.02 -4.13 -1.31
N VAL A 92 12.34 -4.98 -0.34
CA VAL A 92 11.76 -6.33 -0.20
C VAL A 92 10.32 -6.25 0.33
N PHE A 93 9.99 -5.25 1.15
CA PHE A 93 8.69 -5.10 1.80
C PHE A 93 7.64 -4.33 0.98
N HIS A 94 8.03 -3.40 0.09
CA HIS A 94 7.06 -2.54 -0.61
C HIS A 94 6.35 -3.16 -1.82
N ASN A 95 6.68 -4.37 -2.29
CA ASN A 95 6.11 -4.83 -3.57
C ASN A 95 5.50 -6.23 -3.65
N SER A 96 5.44 -7.07 -2.59
CA SER A 96 4.77 -8.38 -2.75
C SER A 96 4.29 -9.17 -1.51
N ILE A 97 4.36 -8.64 -0.28
CA ILE A 97 4.13 -9.49 0.92
C ILE A 97 2.80 -9.22 1.64
N PHE A 98 2.08 -8.13 1.36
CA PHE A 98 0.81 -7.81 2.03
C PHE A 98 -0.36 -8.80 1.77
N ARG A 99 -0.15 -9.84 0.95
CA ARG A 99 -1.08 -10.96 0.75
C ARG A 99 -0.54 -12.33 1.18
N HIS A 100 0.65 -12.43 1.78
CA HIS A 100 1.27 -13.72 2.12
C HIS A 100 0.98 -14.12 3.59
N PRO A 101 0.63 -15.38 3.88
CA PRO A 101 0.29 -15.86 5.24
C PRO A 101 1.44 -15.83 6.27
N GLY A 102 2.61 -15.26 5.94
CA GLY A 102 3.78 -15.18 6.83
C GLY A 102 4.19 -13.75 7.20
N LYS A 103 3.33 -12.75 6.94
CA LYS A 103 3.63 -11.33 7.23
C LYS A 103 3.95 -11.08 8.72
N ASP A 104 3.27 -11.79 9.62
CA ASP A 104 3.40 -11.58 11.06
C ASP A 104 4.75 -12.09 11.58
N TRP A 105 5.26 -13.19 11.02
CA TRP A 105 6.61 -13.69 11.31
C TRP A 105 7.68 -12.70 10.87
N LEU A 106 7.54 -12.08 9.69
CA LEU A 106 8.51 -11.10 9.20
C LEU A 106 8.52 -9.81 10.04
N ILE A 107 7.36 -9.39 10.55
CA ILE A 107 7.26 -8.28 11.50
C ILE A 107 8.02 -8.62 12.79
N GLU A 108 7.87 -9.85 13.29
CA GLU A 108 8.59 -10.32 14.48
C GLU A 108 10.12 -10.31 14.27
N VAL A 109 10.59 -10.81 13.13
CA VAL A 109 12.01 -10.78 12.74
C VAL A 109 12.55 -9.35 12.71
N TYR A 110 11.80 -8.41 12.12
CA TYR A 110 12.18 -7.00 12.06
C TYR A 110 12.29 -6.36 13.45
N GLN A 111 11.31 -6.62 14.32
CA GLN A 111 11.33 -6.12 15.69
C GLN A 111 12.55 -6.63 16.46
N LYS A 112 12.89 -7.92 16.33
CA LYS A 112 14.07 -8.52 16.96
C LYS A 112 15.37 -7.90 16.44
N LEU A 113 15.49 -7.68 15.13
CA LEU A 113 16.67 -7.03 14.53
C LEU A 113 16.84 -5.59 15.03
N ALA A 114 15.77 -4.80 15.06
CA ALA A 114 15.82 -3.42 15.53
C ALA A 114 16.25 -3.32 17.00
N VAL A 115 15.75 -4.22 17.85
CA VAL A 115 16.16 -4.31 19.26
C VAL A 115 17.64 -4.67 19.36
N ARG A 116 18.11 -5.68 18.62
CA ARG A 116 19.50 -6.14 18.70
C ARG A 116 20.52 -5.12 18.22
N VAL A 117 20.17 -4.35 17.19
CA VAL A 117 20.99 -3.21 16.72
C VAL A 117 21.07 -2.14 17.81
N ALA A 118 19.95 -1.81 18.46
CA ALA A 118 19.92 -0.82 19.53
C ALA A 118 20.73 -1.28 20.77
N GLU A 119 20.67 -2.56 21.12
CA GLU A 119 21.46 -3.16 22.21
C GLU A 119 22.96 -3.06 21.94
N LYS A 120 23.40 -3.55 20.76
CA LYS A 120 24.81 -3.56 20.39
C LYS A 120 25.39 -2.15 20.19
N ALA A 121 24.59 -1.18 19.73
CA ALA A 121 25.01 0.21 19.60
C ALA A 121 25.10 0.97 20.94
N SER A 122 24.37 0.52 21.97
CA SER A 122 24.32 1.19 23.29
C SER A 122 25.19 0.53 24.36
N GLY A 123 25.75 -0.66 24.10
CA GLY A 123 26.68 -1.36 24.99
C GLY A 123 26.07 -1.86 26.30
N LYS A 124 24.75 -2.05 26.37
CA LYS A 124 24.02 -2.47 27.58
C LYS A 124 23.38 -3.85 27.38
N GLU A 125 23.46 -4.70 28.40
CA GLU A 125 22.72 -5.98 28.50
C GLU A 125 21.19 -5.74 28.57
N PRO A 126 20.35 -6.76 28.26
CA PRO A 126 18.94 -6.58 27.95
C PRO A 126 18.17 -6.06 29.16
N GLN A 127 18.08 -4.75 29.25
CA GLN A 127 17.05 -4.09 30.04
C GLN A 127 15.90 -3.82 29.08
N GLU A 128 14.69 -4.21 29.50
CA GLU A 128 13.44 -3.87 28.84
C GLU A 128 13.43 -2.37 28.52
N LEU A 129 13.83 -2.04 27.29
CA LEU A 129 13.62 -0.71 26.74
C LEU A 129 12.11 -0.48 26.80
N PRO A 130 11.66 0.67 27.35
CA PRO A 130 10.24 0.94 27.54
C PRO A 130 9.57 0.65 26.22
N THR A 131 8.72 -0.39 26.25
CA THR A 131 8.32 -1.13 25.07
C THR A 131 7.95 -0.10 24.04
N GLN A 132 8.74 -0.01 22.97
CA GLN A 132 8.41 0.86 21.85
C GLN A 132 7.07 0.45 21.26
N ARG A 133 6.43 -0.63 21.71
CA ARG A 133 4.99 -0.83 21.69
C ARG A 133 4.20 0.43 21.98
N GLY A 134 4.52 1.27 22.98
CA GLY A 134 3.76 2.52 23.21
C GLY A 134 3.99 3.62 22.17
N LYS A 135 5.16 3.70 21.54
CA LYS A 135 5.47 4.73 20.52
C LYS A 135 5.15 4.26 19.11
N ILE A 136 5.40 2.99 18.82
CA ILE A 136 5.01 2.28 17.61
C ILE A 136 3.50 2.10 17.62
N GLN A 137 2.84 1.70 18.72
CA GLN A 137 1.37 1.75 18.82
C GLN A 137 0.89 3.18 18.67
N LYS A 138 1.50 4.19 19.29
CA LYS A 138 1.11 5.60 19.08
C LYS A 138 1.47 6.17 17.69
N VAL A 139 2.30 5.50 16.90
CA VAL A 139 2.62 5.78 15.49
C VAL A 139 1.71 4.98 14.55
N LEU A 140 1.30 3.77 14.94
CA LEU A 140 0.32 2.90 14.29
C LEU A 140 -1.10 3.47 14.49
N ASP A 141 -1.44 3.87 15.72
CA ASP A 141 -2.61 4.66 16.11
C ASP A 141 -2.58 6.08 15.54
N LYS A 142 -1.40 6.61 15.17
CA LYS A 142 -1.31 7.89 14.42
C LYS A 142 -1.52 7.70 12.92
N LYS A 143 -1.40 6.48 12.39
CA LYS A 143 -1.65 6.16 10.98
C LYS A 143 -3.07 5.62 10.76
N GLU A 144 -3.79 5.31 11.83
CA GLU A 144 -5.24 5.47 11.87
C GLU A 144 -5.55 6.89 12.37
N GLU A 145 -5.27 7.91 11.54
CA GLU A 145 -6.04 9.15 11.68
C GLU A 145 -7.51 8.73 11.72
N SER A 146 -8.24 9.15 12.76
CA SER A 146 -9.69 9.04 12.77
C SER A 146 -10.15 9.52 11.39
N ARG A 147 -10.72 8.62 10.57
CA ARG A 147 -11.29 8.96 9.26
C ARG A 147 -12.56 9.78 9.49
N GLU A 148 -12.39 10.91 10.15
CA GLU A 148 -13.43 11.73 10.71
C GLU A 148 -12.94 13.16 10.58
N LEU A 149 -13.77 13.97 9.95
CA LEU A 149 -13.58 15.41 9.83
C LEU A 149 -14.03 16.06 11.15
N THR A 150 -13.43 17.18 11.53
CA THR A 150 -13.98 18.00 12.63
C THR A 150 -15.37 18.51 12.24
N PRO A 151 -16.25 18.87 13.21
CA PRO A 151 -17.57 19.41 12.89
C PRO A 151 -17.53 20.59 11.91
N GLU A 152 -16.54 21.47 12.04
CA GLU A 152 -16.34 22.61 11.15
C GLU A 152 -15.94 22.17 9.73
N GLN A 153 -15.10 21.14 9.60
CA GLN A 153 -14.71 20.57 8.32
C GLN A 153 -15.89 19.83 7.65
N GLN A 154 -16.71 19.13 8.43
CA GLN A 154 -17.93 18.48 7.94
C GLN A 154 -18.90 19.52 7.37
N GLU A 155 -19.18 20.58 8.13
CA GLU A 155 -20.08 21.66 7.70
C GLU A 155 -19.55 22.37 6.44
N ALA A 156 -18.25 22.68 6.41
CA ALA A 156 -17.62 23.32 5.24
C ALA A 156 -17.71 22.43 3.98
N PHE A 157 -17.43 21.13 4.13
CA PHE A 157 -17.53 20.17 3.03
C PHE A 157 -18.98 20.01 2.55
N LEU A 158 -19.94 19.83 3.46
CA LEU A 158 -21.36 19.71 3.12
C LEU A 158 -21.89 20.97 2.45
N SER A 159 -21.51 22.16 2.92
CA SER A 159 -21.88 23.45 2.31
C SER A 159 -21.32 23.60 0.89
N THR A 160 -20.08 23.15 0.67
CA THR A 160 -19.47 23.11 -0.67
C THR A 160 -20.24 22.19 -1.60
N LEU A 161 -20.58 20.99 -1.13
CA LEU A 161 -21.36 20.03 -1.89
C LEU A 161 -22.78 20.54 -2.18
N GLU A 162 -23.47 21.13 -1.20
CA GLU A 162 -24.80 21.73 -1.34
C GLU A 162 -24.81 22.85 -2.39
N THR A 163 -23.82 23.72 -2.33
CA THR A 163 -23.63 24.80 -3.31
C THR A 163 -23.45 24.22 -4.71
N ARG A 164 -22.62 23.18 -4.85
CA ARG A 164 -22.42 22.47 -6.13
C ARG A 164 -23.71 21.83 -6.63
N PHE A 165 -24.50 21.24 -5.74
CA PHE A 165 -25.82 20.67 -6.03
C PHE A 165 -26.78 21.71 -6.60
N SER A 166 -26.81 22.90 -5.99
CA SER A 166 -27.70 24.00 -6.39
C SER A 166 -27.26 24.69 -7.68
N GLN A 167 -25.95 24.80 -7.94
CA GLN A 167 -25.42 25.50 -9.12
C GLN A 167 -25.48 24.69 -10.42
N LYS A 168 -25.50 23.35 -10.32
CA LYS A 168 -25.57 22.46 -11.49
C LYS A 168 -26.81 21.57 -11.38
N PRO A 169 -28.04 22.12 -11.46
CA PRO A 169 -29.28 21.35 -11.32
C PRO A 169 -29.48 20.34 -12.46
N ASP A 170 -28.99 20.66 -13.66
CA ASP A 170 -29.06 19.79 -14.84
C ASP A 170 -27.93 18.73 -14.90
N HIS A 171 -27.18 18.56 -13.81
CA HIS A 171 -26.17 17.50 -13.72
C HIS A 171 -26.81 16.11 -13.88
N TYR A 172 -26.09 15.18 -14.53
CA TYR A 172 -26.60 13.92 -15.11
C TYR A 172 -27.56 13.14 -14.18
N GLU A 173 -27.21 12.93 -12.91
CA GLU A 173 -28.08 12.21 -11.97
C GLU A 173 -29.02 13.12 -11.14
N ARG A 174 -28.76 14.44 -11.08
CA ARG A 174 -29.64 15.39 -10.37
C ARG A 174 -30.94 15.64 -11.13
N SER A 175 -30.86 15.60 -12.46
CA SER A 175 -32.04 15.60 -13.34
C SER A 175 -32.96 14.38 -13.11
N ARG A 176 -32.47 13.33 -12.43
CA ARG A 176 -33.24 12.13 -12.06
C ARG A 176 -33.91 12.23 -10.69
N GLY A 177 -33.86 13.40 -10.04
CA GLY A 177 -34.63 13.68 -8.83
C GLY A 177 -33.93 13.38 -7.51
N ILE A 178 -32.61 13.18 -7.51
CA ILE A 178 -31.81 13.03 -6.28
C ILE A 178 -31.84 14.34 -5.50
N LYS A 179 -32.34 14.31 -4.27
CA LYS A 179 -32.36 15.46 -3.37
C LYS A 179 -31.07 15.52 -2.56
N PHE A 180 -30.55 16.73 -2.36
CA PHE A 180 -29.34 16.92 -1.55
C PHE A 180 -29.52 16.43 -0.11
N ASP A 181 -30.71 16.60 0.49
CA ASP A 181 -31.01 16.11 1.84
C ASP A 181 -30.74 14.60 1.99
N GLU A 182 -31.09 13.78 0.99
CA GLU A 182 -30.85 12.33 1.01
C GLU A 182 -29.35 12.02 1.00
N VAL A 183 -28.59 12.78 0.22
CA VAL A 183 -27.13 12.66 0.13
C VAL A 183 -26.47 13.10 1.44
N LYS A 184 -26.93 14.21 2.02
CA LYS A 184 -26.46 14.72 3.30
C LYS A 184 -26.67 13.69 4.40
N THR A 185 -27.87 13.15 4.55
CA THR A 185 -28.16 12.11 5.56
C THR A 185 -27.30 10.86 5.35
N ALA A 186 -27.09 10.43 4.10
CA ALA A 186 -26.21 9.31 3.79
C ALA A 186 -24.74 9.57 4.23
N LEU A 187 -24.23 10.78 4.02
CA LEU A 187 -22.85 11.13 4.42
C LEU A 187 -22.71 11.30 5.93
N GLU A 188 -23.68 11.94 6.60
CA GLU A 188 -23.69 12.09 8.06
C GLU A 188 -23.75 10.73 8.77
N ALA A 189 -24.46 9.75 8.20
CA ALA A 189 -24.47 8.37 8.69
C ALA A 189 -23.16 7.60 8.43
N ASN A 190 -22.26 8.11 7.57
CA ASN A 190 -21.01 7.46 7.18
C ASN A 190 -19.81 8.43 7.25
N PRO A 191 -19.35 8.84 8.45
CA PRO A 191 -18.27 9.84 8.62
C PRO A 191 -16.96 9.48 7.90
N ALA A 192 -16.59 8.20 7.86
CA ALA A 192 -15.41 7.73 7.13
C ALA A 192 -15.49 7.94 5.62
N LEU A 193 -16.68 7.78 5.04
CA LEU A 193 -16.89 8.03 3.61
C LEU A 193 -16.93 9.53 3.32
N MET A 194 -17.49 10.33 4.23
CA MET A 194 -17.44 11.78 4.14
C MET A 194 -15.99 12.30 4.17
N TYR A 195 -15.15 11.74 5.05
CA TYR A 195 -13.71 12.03 5.08
C TYR A 195 -13.04 11.73 3.73
N SER A 196 -13.31 10.56 3.13
CA SER A 196 -12.78 10.18 1.83
C SER A 196 -13.16 11.18 0.72
N LEU A 197 -14.42 11.61 0.67
CA LEU A 197 -14.85 12.61 -0.30
C LEU A 197 -14.22 13.98 -0.05
N ALA A 198 -14.07 14.39 1.21
CA ALA A 198 -13.39 15.63 1.54
C ALA A 198 -11.91 15.61 1.09
N LYS A 199 -11.23 14.46 1.15
CA LYS A 199 -9.87 14.30 0.58
C LYS A 199 -9.85 14.41 -0.95
N MET A 200 -10.85 13.87 -1.63
CA MET A 200 -11.02 14.06 -3.08
C MET A 200 -11.24 15.55 -3.41
N GLU A 201 -12.05 16.26 -2.62
CA GLU A 201 -12.30 17.69 -2.75
C GLU A 201 -11.04 18.53 -2.52
N GLU A 202 -10.29 18.26 -1.43
CA GLU A 202 -9.05 18.96 -1.06
C GLU A 202 -8.00 18.93 -2.18
N THR A 203 -7.97 17.85 -2.95
CA THR A 203 -7.04 17.67 -4.08
C THR A 203 -7.57 18.22 -5.42
N GLY A 204 -8.71 18.91 -5.41
CA GLY A 204 -9.32 19.53 -6.59
C GLY A 204 -10.10 18.56 -7.46
N GLY A 205 -10.64 17.48 -6.89
CA GLY A 205 -11.38 16.46 -7.61
C GLY A 205 -12.84 16.80 -7.91
N GLU A 206 -13.41 17.76 -7.19
CA GLU A 206 -14.83 18.13 -7.26
C GLU A 206 -15.75 16.89 -7.29
N PRO A 207 -15.70 16.01 -6.27
CA PRO A 207 -16.50 14.79 -6.25
C PRO A 207 -18.00 15.09 -6.42
N ASP A 208 -18.64 14.32 -7.28
CA ASP A 208 -20.07 14.40 -7.58
C ASP A 208 -20.67 13.02 -7.88
N ILE A 209 -22.00 12.93 -7.84
CA ILE A 209 -22.72 11.68 -8.10
C ILE A 209 -22.82 11.43 -9.60
N ILE A 210 -22.24 10.32 -10.06
CA ILE A 210 -22.22 9.91 -11.47
C ILE A 210 -23.20 8.77 -11.78
N ALA A 211 -23.67 8.05 -10.75
CA ALA A 211 -24.66 7.00 -10.88
C ALA A 211 -25.36 6.71 -9.55
N VAL A 212 -26.54 6.09 -9.64
CA VAL A 212 -27.23 5.45 -8.52
C VAL A 212 -27.44 3.98 -8.86
N GLU A 213 -26.98 3.09 -7.99
CA GLU A 213 -27.08 1.64 -8.16
C GLU A 213 -27.82 1.04 -6.97
N GLY A 214 -29.14 0.86 -7.10
CA GLY A 214 -30.01 0.44 -6.00
C GLY A 214 -29.97 1.44 -4.85
N ASP A 215 -29.40 1.01 -3.72
CA ASP A 215 -29.25 1.80 -2.51
C ASP A 215 -27.87 2.44 -2.37
N LEU A 216 -27.09 2.53 -3.45
CA LEU A 216 -25.76 3.15 -3.46
C LEU A 216 -25.75 4.43 -4.30
N PHE A 217 -25.21 5.50 -3.73
CA PHE A 217 -24.70 6.65 -4.47
C PHE A 217 -23.28 6.36 -4.93
N ILE A 218 -23.01 6.52 -6.24
CA ILE A 218 -21.67 6.36 -6.81
C ILE A 218 -21.10 7.76 -7.04
N PHE A 219 -20.15 8.14 -6.18
CA PHE A 219 -19.37 9.37 -6.30
C PHE A 219 -18.14 9.12 -7.15
N ALA A 220 -17.74 10.12 -7.93
CA ALA A 220 -16.47 10.14 -8.62
C ALA A 220 -15.95 11.57 -8.77
N ASP A 221 -14.65 11.73 -9.01
CA ASP A 221 -14.09 13.03 -9.38
C ASP A 221 -14.70 13.56 -10.66
N TYR A 222 -15.33 14.73 -10.56
CA TYR A 222 -16.06 15.39 -11.64
C TYR A 222 -15.42 16.72 -12.05
N SER A 223 -14.17 16.96 -11.67
CA SER A 223 -13.35 18.07 -12.16
C SER A 223 -13.04 17.91 -13.66
N ALA A 224 -13.00 19.02 -14.41
CA ALA A 224 -12.78 19.01 -15.86
C ALA A 224 -11.47 18.30 -16.27
N GLU A 225 -10.40 18.53 -15.52
CA GLU A 225 -9.11 17.88 -15.72
C GLU A 225 -8.77 17.01 -14.50
N SER A 226 -7.83 16.08 -14.69
CA SER A 226 -7.37 15.19 -13.62
C SER A 226 -6.97 16.04 -12.39
N PRO A 227 -7.37 15.68 -11.16
CA PRO A 227 -7.26 16.55 -9.99
C PRO A 227 -5.82 17.05 -9.77
N SER A 228 -5.62 18.36 -9.65
CA SER A 228 -4.28 18.99 -9.66
C SER A 228 -3.39 18.52 -8.50
N GLY A 229 -3.98 18.29 -7.33
CA GLY A 229 -3.29 17.76 -6.15
C GLY A 229 -2.90 16.28 -6.25
N ARG A 230 -3.26 15.60 -7.35
CA ARG A 230 -3.02 14.18 -7.59
C ARG A 230 -2.24 13.90 -8.87
N ARG A 231 -1.61 14.93 -9.45
CA ARG A 231 -0.76 14.82 -10.65
C ARG A 231 0.69 14.51 -10.29
N HIS A 232 1.49 14.16 -11.29
CA HIS A 232 2.93 13.90 -11.16
C HIS A 232 3.28 12.65 -10.35
N LEU A 233 2.37 11.68 -10.31
CA LEU A 233 2.55 10.42 -9.59
C LEU A 233 2.86 9.27 -10.56
N THR A 234 3.60 8.29 -10.07
CA THR A 234 3.65 6.95 -10.64
C THR A 234 2.31 6.23 -10.40
N TYR A 235 2.11 5.10 -11.08
CA TYR A 235 0.90 4.30 -10.86
C TYR A 235 0.81 3.80 -9.42
N ASP A 236 1.94 3.33 -8.87
CA ASP A 236 1.96 2.70 -7.55
C ASP A 236 1.72 3.75 -6.45
N GLU A 237 2.30 4.95 -6.57
CA GLU A 237 2.00 6.08 -5.67
C GLU A 237 0.52 6.50 -5.75
N ALA A 238 -0.07 6.53 -6.95
CA ALA A 238 -1.49 6.83 -7.11
C ALA A 238 -2.38 5.76 -6.45
N ALA A 239 -2.03 4.48 -6.59
CA ALA A 239 -2.75 3.37 -5.97
C ALA A 239 -2.63 3.39 -4.44
N GLU A 240 -1.45 3.73 -3.90
CA GLU A 240 -1.25 3.93 -2.46
C GLU A 240 -2.08 5.11 -1.95
N MET A 241 -2.05 6.25 -2.65
CA MET A 241 -2.85 7.42 -2.27
C MET A 241 -4.35 7.14 -2.29
N ALA A 242 -4.85 6.38 -3.28
CA ALA A 242 -6.25 5.96 -3.33
C ALA A 242 -6.62 5.11 -2.10
N LYS A 243 -5.73 4.19 -1.70
CA LYS A 243 -5.91 3.37 -0.49
C LYS A 243 -5.88 4.21 0.80
N GLU A 244 -4.99 5.20 0.88
CA GLU A 244 -4.94 6.14 2.01
C GLU A 244 -6.24 6.93 2.12
N PHE A 245 -6.77 7.41 1.00
CA PHE A 245 -8.05 8.12 0.95
C PHE A 245 -9.24 7.21 1.24
N GLY A 246 -9.09 5.89 1.10
CA GLY A 246 -10.18 4.93 1.23
C GLY A 246 -11.12 4.92 0.03
N VAL A 247 -10.61 5.24 -1.16
CA VAL A 247 -11.37 5.30 -2.42
C VAL A 247 -10.81 4.31 -3.43
N ASP A 248 -11.62 3.93 -4.42
CA ASP A 248 -11.15 3.13 -5.55
C ASP A 248 -10.60 4.04 -6.64
N MET A 249 -9.56 3.60 -7.36
CA MET A 249 -9.21 4.23 -8.62
C MET A 249 -10.31 3.97 -9.66
N MET A 250 -10.55 4.95 -10.52
CA MET A 250 -11.54 4.84 -11.58
C MET A 250 -11.16 3.74 -12.58
N THR A 251 -12.10 2.86 -12.91
CA THR A 251 -11.92 1.83 -13.94
C THR A 251 -12.14 2.41 -15.33
N GLU A 252 -11.65 1.73 -16.38
CA GLU A 252 -11.93 2.11 -17.77
C GLU A 252 -13.43 2.28 -18.07
N ASN A 253 -14.28 1.37 -17.57
CA ASN A 253 -15.71 1.44 -17.83
C ASN A 253 -16.34 2.70 -17.20
N VAL A 254 -15.96 3.03 -15.97
CA VAL A 254 -16.44 4.24 -15.30
C VAL A 254 -15.90 5.49 -16.00
N TYR A 255 -14.62 5.47 -16.40
CA TYR A 255 -13.98 6.55 -17.13
C TYR A 255 -14.69 6.88 -18.44
N ARG A 256 -14.99 5.86 -19.25
CA ARG A 256 -15.74 6.05 -20.51
C ARG A 256 -17.14 6.58 -20.27
N LYS A 257 -17.82 6.12 -19.21
CA LYS A 257 -19.17 6.57 -18.85
C LYS A 257 -19.20 8.05 -18.46
N ILE A 258 -18.26 8.53 -17.64
CA ILE A 258 -18.20 9.97 -17.31
C ILE A 258 -17.90 10.83 -18.54
N GLN A 259 -17.15 10.31 -19.50
CA GLN A 259 -16.86 11.02 -20.74
C GLN A 259 -18.09 11.18 -21.65
N GLU A 260 -19.19 10.45 -21.41
CA GLU A 260 -20.47 10.65 -22.11
C GLU A 260 -21.25 11.84 -21.53
N THR A 261 -21.00 12.21 -20.27
CA THR A 261 -21.71 13.28 -19.57
C THR A 261 -21.00 14.63 -19.63
N GLY A 262 -19.74 14.65 -20.07
CA GLY A 262 -18.94 15.85 -20.20
C GLY A 262 -17.61 15.61 -20.92
N LYS A 263 -16.88 16.69 -21.20
CA LYS A 263 -15.54 16.60 -21.78
C LYS A 263 -14.51 16.70 -20.66
N PHE A 264 -13.91 15.57 -20.32
CA PHE A 264 -12.91 15.48 -19.24
C PHE A 264 -11.52 15.16 -19.80
N ASP A 265 -10.48 15.56 -19.08
CA ASP A 265 -9.07 15.24 -19.37
C ASP A 265 -8.63 15.59 -20.79
N ARG A 266 -8.88 16.83 -21.21
CA ARG A 266 -8.48 17.33 -22.52
C ARG A 266 -6.99 17.69 -22.55
N ASP A 267 -6.48 18.16 -21.43
CA ASP A 267 -5.10 18.63 -21.28
C ASP A 267 -4.28 17.70 -20.35
N THR A 268 -4.95 16.74 -19.70
CA THR A 268 -4.38 15.82 -18.73
C THR A 268 -4.62 14.35 -19.08
N TRP A 269 -3.96 13.48 -18.34
CA TRP A 269 -4.11 12.03 -18.43
C TRP A 269 -4.49 11.48 -17.05
N SER A 270 -5.50 10.63 -16.98
CA SER A 270 -5.95 9.97 -15.75
C SER A 270 -5.45 8.53 -15.71
N LEU A 271 -4.67 8.17 -14.70
CA LEU A 271 -4.37 6.77 -14.34
C LEU A 271 -5.66 6.07 -13.96
N LEU A 272 -5.85 4.88 -14.53
CA LEU A 272 -7.04 4.06 -14.33
C LEU A 272 -6.70 2.77 -13.61
N ALA A 273 -7.64 2.26 -12.82
CA ALA A 273 -7.52 0.96 -12.16
C ALA A 273 -7.11 -0.10 -13.17
N THR A 274 -5.90 -0.60 -13.00
CA THR A 274 -5.25 -1.49 -13.97
C THR A 274 -5.40 -2.94 -13.51
N PRO A 275 -5.91 -3.85 -14.36
CA PRO A 275 -5.98 -5.27 -14.08
C PRO A 275 -4.61 -5.91 -13.79
N ALA A 276 -4.60 -6.98 -12.98
CA ALA A 276 -3.37 -7.61 -12.51
C ALA A 276 -2.49 -8.15 -13.66
N ASP A 277 -3.09 -8.73 -14.69
CA ASP A 277 -2.41 -9.23 -15.89
C ASP A 277 -1.70 -8.11 -16.68
N VAL A 278 -2.21 -6.88 -16.64
CA VAL A 278 -1.56 -5.70 -17.22
C VAL A 278 -0.41 -5.21 -16.33
N ARG A 279 -0.59 -5.22 -15.01
CA ARG A 279 0.47 -4.83 -14.06
C ARG A 279 1.65 -5.81 -14.10
N GLU A 280 1.41 -7.10 -14.31
CA GLU A 280 2.44 -8.13 -14.44
C GLU A 280 3.41 -7.85 -15.61
N THR A 281 2.95 -7.16 -16.67
CA THR A 281 3.81 -6.73 -17.77
C THR A 281 4.58 -5.43 -17.47
N GLY A 282 4.51 -4.91 -16.24
CA GLY A 282 5.08 -3.62 -15.85
C GLY A 282 4.39 -2.42 -16.51
N SER A 283 3.15 -2.60 -16.97
CA SER A 283 2.35 -1.58 -17.65
C SER A 283 1.20 -1.10 -16.77
N ALA A 284 0.60 0.03 -17.11
CA ALA A 284 -0.65 0.51 -16.51
C ALA A 284 -1.58 1.12 -17.56
N LEU A 285 -2.82 1.36 -17.16
CA LEU A 285 -3.82 2.04 -17.95
C LEU A 285 -3.86 3.53 -17.60
N ASP A 286 -3.96 4.36 -18.62
CA ASP A 286 -4.32 5.76 -18.50
C ASP A 286 -5.35 6.16 -19.56
N GLY A 287 -6.09 7.24 -19.31
CA GLY A 287 -7.12 7.75 -20.19
C GLY A 287 -6.98 9.25 -20.40
N ASN A 288 -7.31 9.70 -21.60
CA ASN A 288 -7.43 11.12 -21.94
C ASN A 288 -8.50 11.31 -23.03
N ARG A 289 -8.86 12.58 -23.27
CA ARG A 289 -9.75 12.96 -24.37
C ARG A 289 -9.00 13.83 -25.37
N ASP A 290 -8.97 13.38 -26.63
CA ASP A 290 -8.47 14.18 -27.75
C ASP A 290 -9.63 14.57 -28.66
N GLY A 291 -10.02 15.85 -28.62
CA GLY A 291 -11.24 16.34 -29.27
C GLY A 291 -12.48 15.60 -28.77
N ASP A 292 -13.12 14.83 -29.66
CA ASP A 292 -14.28 14.00 -29.31
C ASP A 292 -13.91 12.53 -29.01
N GLY A 293 -12.67 12.12 -29.26
CA GLY A 293 -12.18 10.77 -29.00
C GLY A 293 -11.79 10.55 -27.54
N VAL A 294 -12.28 9.46 -26.94
CA VAL A 294 -11.90 9.00 -25.60
C VAL A 294 -10.89 7.87 -25.73
N ASN A 295 -9.64 8.17 -25.42
CA ASN A 295 -8.55 7.20 -25.51
C ASN A 295 -8.30 6.58 -24.15
N VAL A 296 -8.10 5.26 -24.15
CA VAL A 296 -7.56 4.53 -23.01
C VAL A 296 -6.40 3.73 -23.54
N ASN A 297 -5.23 3.94 -22.96
CA ASN A 297 -3.98 3.39 -23.45
C ASN A 297 -3.34 2.50 -22.39
N ARG A 298 -2.65 1.46 -22.86
CA ARG A 298 -1.67 0.75 -22.04
C ARG A 298 -0.34 1.45 -22.22
N TYR A 299 0.25 1.94 -21.13
CA TYR A 299 1.57 2.54 -21.16
C TYR A 299 2.57 1.72 -20.34
N GLY A 300 3.80 1.62 -20.86
CA GLY A 300 4.94 1.01 -20.17
C GLY A 300 5.73 2.05 -19.37
N GLY A 301 6.59 1.60 -18.46
CA GLY A 301 7.42 2.52 -17.67
C GLY A 301 6.67 3.18 -16.51
N THR A 302 5.88 2.42 -15.76
CA THR A 302 5.07 2.94 -14.65
C THR A 302 5.87 3.45 -13.44
N ARG A 303 7.21 3.37 -13.50
CA ARG A 303 8.14 3.85 -12.48
C ARG A 303 8.58 5.30 -12.65
N VAL A 304 8.12 5.97 -13.73
CA VAL A 304 8.38 7.39 -13.96
C VAL A 304 7.06 8.15 -14.01
N SER A 305 7.01 9.29 -13.32
CA SER A 305 5.86 10.18 -13.36
C SER A 305 5.91 11.06 -14.61
N TYR A 306 4.74 11.42 -15.12
CA TYR A 306 4.58 12.35 -16.25
C TYR A 306 3.82 13.60 -15.80
N GLY A 307 4.24 14.76 -16.31
CA GLY A 307 3.84 16.06 -15.78
C GLY A 307 2.34 16.33 -15.73
N ASN A 308 1.58 15.88 -16.73
CA ASN A 308 0.14 16.11 -16.80
C ASN A 308 -0.69 14.87 -16.45
N ARG A 309 -0.08 13.83 -15.86
CA ARG A 309 -0.77 12.61 -15.47
C ARG A 309 -1.16 12.66 -13.99
N GLY A 310 -2.45 12.48 -13.71
CA GLY A 310 -3.00 12.31 -12.37
C GLY A 310 -3.90 11.09 -12.29
N TRP A 311 -4.79 11.00 -11.30
CA TRP A 311 -5.74 9.90 -11.17
C TRP A 311 -7.09 10.38 -10.63
N ARG A 312 -8.16 9.67 -11.01
CA ARG A 312 -9.53 9.92 -10.54
C ARG A 312 -9.99 8.81 -9.61
N GLY A 313 -10.66 9.18 -8.55
CA GLY A 313 -11.24 8.32 -7.52
C GLY A 313 -12.72 8.09 -7.74
N VAL A 314 -13.18 6.96 -7.21
CA VAL A 314 -14.58 6.53 -7.17
C VAL A 314 -14.88 6.04 -5.76
N LEU A 315 -16.04 6.44 -5.22
CA LEU A 315 -16.50 6.02 -3.90
C LEU A 315 -17.97 5.62 -3.96
N ARG A 316 -18.33 4.59 -3.21
CA ARG A 316 -19.71 4.11 -3.09
C ARG A 316 -20.22 4.44 -1.69
N VAL A 317 -21.32 5.17 -1.63
CA VAL A 317 -21.93 5.60 -0.37
C VAL A 317 -23.32 5.00 -0.28
N PRO A 318 -23.63 4.20 0.76
CA PRO A 318 -24.98 3.68 0.95
C PRO A 318 -25.94 4.80 1.30
N LYS A 319 -27.15 4.75 0.73
CA LYS A 319 -28.26 5.59 1.17
C LYS A 319 -28.55 5.29 2.64
N ALA A 320 -28.92 6.33 3.38
CA ALA A 320 -29.42 6.13 4.73
C ALA A 320 -30.72 5.31 4.66
N ALA A 321 -30.84 4.32 5.56
CA ALA A 321 -32.02 3.48 5.70
C ALA A 321 -33.19 4.22 6.35
#